data_AF-A0A2J0KYB2-F1
#
_entry.id   AF-A0A2J0KYB2-F1
#
_cell.length_a   1.000
_cell.length_b   1.000
_cell.length_c   1.000
_cell.angle_alpha   90.00
_cell.angle_beta   90.00
_cell.angle_gamma   90.00
#
_symmetry.space_group_name_H-M   'P 1'
#
loop_
_entity.id
_entity.type
_entity.pdbx_description
1 polymer ?
#
loop_
_entity_poly.entity_id
_entity_poly.type
_entity_poly.pdbx_seq_one_letter_code
_entity_poly.pdbx_strand_id
1 'polypeptide(L)'
;MRRSYGSIAQRYPKISLSEEGFLILEAQNGSKKSRDELILRHISFLAFRIRRIIFPSLVQRFGDDLLGEVILIVYKKIESYDLNYRDKQGNPHPVKFMSYIWKRIDGFIIDSLKKEMREPASYKDIEDVAQMCAKTTKDIRKVRKI
;
A
#
# COMPACT_ATOMS: atom_id res chain seq x y z
N MET A 1 4.09 12.45 -4.04
CA MET A 1 3.31 11.93 -2.88
C MET A 1 2.81 12.89 -1.76
N ARG A 2 3.64 13.58 -0.95
CA ARG A 2 3.23 14.01 0.42
C ARG A 2 2.11 15.06 0.50
N ARG A 3 1.99 15.95 -0.49
CA ARG A 3 1.04 17.09 -0.46
C ARG A 3 -0.36 16.80 -1.01
N SER A 4 -0.58 15.70 -1.74
CA SER A 4 -1.86 15.42 -2.42
C SER A 4 -2.86 14.61 -1.57
N TYR A 5 -2.40 13.55 -0.88
CA TYR A 5 -3.33 12.60 -0.22
C TYR A 5 -4.09 13.15 0.98
N GLY A 6 -3.62 14.22 1.63
CA GLY A 6 -4.35 14.85 2.73
C GLY A 6 -5.68 15.44 2.28
N SER A 7 -5.70 16.08 1.10
CA SER A 7 -6.91 16.63 0.51
C SER A 7 -7.88 15.53 0.03
N ILE A 8 -7.35 14.40 -0.43
CA ILE A 8 -8.16 13.25 -0.84
C ILE A 8 -8.79 12.58 0.39
N ALA A 9 -8.02 12.40 1.47
CA ALA A 9 -8.53 11.84 2.73
C ALA A 9 -9.67 12.66 3.35
N GLN A 10 -9.64 13.99 3.19
CA GLN A 10 -10.73 14.86 3.63
C GLN A 10 -11.98 14.73 2.76
N ARG A 11 -11.82 14.56 1.44
CA ARG A 11 -12.94 14.38 0.51
C ARG A 11 -13.56 12.99 0.57
N TYR A 12 -12.79 11.97 0.93
CA TYR A 12 -13.21 10.57 0.97
C TYR A 12 -13.10 10.03 2.41
N PRO A 13 -14.12 10.28 3.25
CA PRO A 13 -14.08 9.86 4.64
C PRO A 13 -14.12 8.33 4.76
N LYS A 14 -13.69 7.85 5.93
CA LYS A 14 -13.62 6.43 6.26
C LYS A 14 -14.97 5.76 6.07
N ILE A 15 -14.95 4.64 5.35
CA ILE A 15 -16.14 3.88 4.97
C ILE A 15 -16.55 2.88 6.07
N SER A 16 -17.87 2.72 6.26
CA SER A 16 -18.43 1.69 7.13
C SER A 16 -18.34 0.29 6.47
N LEU A 17 -18.49 -0.79 7.23
CA LEU A 17 -18.47 -2.15 6.67
C LEU A 17 -19.62 -2.39 5.68
N SER A 18 -20.81 -1.92 6.01
CA SER A 18 -21.99 -2.08 5.15
C SER A 18 -21.86 -1.29 3.85
N GLU A 19 -21.40 -0.04 3.93
CA GLU A 19 -21.14 0.80 2.77
C GLU A 19 -20.00 0.24 1.90
N GLU A 20 -18.94 -0.30 2.52
CA GLU A 20 -17.84 -0.98 1.83
C GLU A 20 -18.36 -2.20 1.07
N GLY A 21 -19.19 -3.04 1.71
CA GLY A 21 -19.82 -4.18 1.06
C GLY A 21 -20.73 -3.80 -0.10
N PHE A 22 -21.53 -2.75 0.06
CA PHE A 22 -22.40 -2.24 -1.00
C PHE A 22 -21.61 -1.74 -2.21
N LEU A 23 -20.57 -0.93 -2.00
CA LEU A 23 -19.72 -0.46 -3.10
C LEU A 23 -19.00 -1.61 -3.80
N ILE A 24 -18.57 -2.64 -3.06
CA ILE A 24 -17.93 -3.83 -3.64
C ILE A 24 -18.93 -4.58 -4.51
N LEU A 25 -20.16 -4.79 -4.03
CA LEU A 25 -21.22 -5.44 -4.80
C LEU A 25 -21.47 -4.70 -6.12
N GLU A 26 -21.66 -3.38 -6.04
CA GLU A 26 -21.86 -2.54 -7.22
C GLU A 26 -20.67 -2.59 -8.18
N ALA A 27 -19.45 -2.58 -7.65
CA ALA A 27 -18.23 -2.69 -8.45
C ALA A 27 -18.10 -4.05 -9.13
N GLN A 28 -18.47 -5.15 -8.45
CA GLN A 28 -18.54 -6.50 -9.01
C GLN A 28 -19.60 -6.61 -10.11
N ASN A 29 -20.70 -5.87 -9.97
CA ASN A 29 -21.73 -5.73 -11.02
C ASN A 29 -21.32 -4.81 -12.18
N GLY A 30 -20.08 -4.30 -12.19
CA GLY A 30 -19.51 -3.51 -13.29
C GLY A 30 -19.58 -1.99 -13.08
N SER A 31 -20.03 -1.50 -11.92
CA SER A 31 -20.01 -0.06 -11.62
C SER A 31 -18.59 0.46 -11.47
N LYS A 32 -18.07 1.07 -12.53
CA LYS A 32 -16.76 1.73 -12.55
C LYS A 32 -16.69 2.85 -11.50
N LYS A 33 -17.80 3.58 -11.30
CA LYS A 33 -17.92 4.64 -10.28
C LYS A 33 -17.70 4.08 -8.87
N SER A 34 -18.40 2.99 -8.51
CA SER A 34 -18.27 2.38 -7.18
C SER A 34 -16.87 1.81 -6.96
N ARG A 35 -16.27 1.23 -8.01
CA ARG A 35 -14.90 0.73 -7.99
C ARG A 35 -13.88 1.84 -7.73
N ASP A 36 -14.01 2.96 -8.44
CA ASP A 36 -13.11 4.10 -8.28
C ASP A 36 -13.31 4.79 -6.92
N GLU A 37 -14.55 4.88 -6.43
CA GLU A 37 -14.83 5.38 -5.09
C GLU A 37 -14.18 4.53 -4.00
N LEU A 38 -14.26 3.19 -4.08
CA LEU A 38 -13.55 2.30 -3.16
C LEU A 38 -12.05 2.60 -3.11
N ILE A 39 -11.41 2.77 -4.27
CA ILE A 39 -9.98 3.13 -4.31
C ILE A 39 -9.73 4.45 -3.60
N LEU A 40 -10.51 5.48 -3.89
CA LEU A 40 -10.33 6.81 -3.31
C LEU A 40 -10.54 6.81 -1.79
N ARG A 41 -11.52 6.04 -1.29
CA ARG A 41 -11.77 5.83 0.15
C ARG A 41 -10.66 5.07 0.86
N HIS A 42 -9.87 4.28 0.11
CA HIS A 42 -8.78 3.47 0.65
C HIS A 42 -7.38 3.99 0.30
N ILE A 43 -7.25 5.01 -0.54
CA ILE A 43 -5.95 5.45 -1.07
C ILE A 43 -4.99 5.90 0.03
N SER A 44 -5.51 6.51 1.09
CA SER A 44 -4.71 6.90 2.24
C SER A 44 -4.13 5.69 2.97
N PHE A 45 -4.88 4.59 3.05
CA PHE A 45 -4.38 3.33 3.59
C PHE A 45 -3.29 2.75 2.69
N LEU A 46 -3.50 2.69 1.37
CA LEU A 46 -2.50 2.20 0.41
C LEU A 46 -1.19 3.00 0.48
N ALA A 47 -1.30 4.33 0.45
CA ALA A 47 -0.15 5.22 0.59
C ALA A 47 0.56 5.06 1.95
N PHE A 48 -0.19 4.83 3.03
CA PHE A 48 0.38 4.50 4.34
C PHE A 48 1.15 3.18 4.31
N ARG A 49 0.61 2.12 3.69
CA ARG A 49 1.30 0.82 3.57
C ARG A 49 2.63 0.97 2.85
N ILE A 50 2.64 1.62 1.68
CA ILE A 50 3.84 1.85 0.87
C ILE A 50 4.91 2.57 1.70
N ARG A 51 4.55 3.67 2.36
CA ARG A 51 5.50 4.43 3.19
C ARG A 51 6.05 3.65 4.38
N ARG A 52 5.29 2.68 4.89
CA ARG A 52 5.69 1.91 6.06
C ARG A 52 6.66 0.78 5.71
N ILE A 53 6.53 0.22 4.51
CA ILE A 53 7.35 -0.92 4.06
C ILE A 53 8.64 -0.45 3.40
N ILE A 54 8.60 0.70 2.74
CA ILE A 54 9.69 1.19 1.91
C ILE A 54 10.49 2.25 2.66
N PHE A 55 11.82 2.20 2.55
CA PHE A 55 12.70 3.25 3.07
C PHE A 55 12.36 4.63 2.45
N PRO A 56 12.43 5.73 3.20
CA PRO A 56 12.02 7.05 2.71
C PRO A 56 12.68 7.49 1.39
N SER A 57 13.94 7.12 1.15
CA SER A 57 14.66 7.42 -0.09
C SER A 57 14.05 6.70 -1.31
N LEU A 58 13.68 5.43 -1.15
CA LEU A 58 13.06 4.63 -2.20
C LEU A 58 11.61 5.03 -2.46
N VAL A 59 10.89 5.57 -1.46
CA VAL A 59 9.54 6.10 -1.65
C VAL A 59 9.52 7.27 -2.64
N GLN A 60 10.56 8.11 -2.65
CA GLN A 60 10.64 9.22 -3.61
C GLN A 60 10.84 8.74 -5.04
N ARG A 61 11.58 7.64 -5.22
CA ARG A 61 11.93 7.09 -6.53
C ARG A 61 10.84 6.21 -7.12
N PHE A 62 10.24 5.32 -6.32
CA PHE A 62 9.34 4.27 -6.81
C PHE A 62 7.91 4.38 -6.31
N GLY A 63 7.64 5.29 -5.39
CA GLY A 63 6.41 5.21 -4.62
C GLY A 63 5.14 5.49 -5.44
N ASP A 64 5.19 6.40 -6.41
CA ASP A 64 4.03 6.71 -7.25
C ASP A 64 3.75 5.55 -8.24
N ASP A 65 4.79 4.92 -8.80
CA ASP A 65 4.66 3.71 -9.65
C ASP A 65 4.08 2.53 -8.87
N LEU A 66 4.64 2.26 -7.69
CA LEU A 66 4.15 1.20 -6.80
C LEU A 66 2.70 1.43 -6.39
N LEU A 67 2.28 2.68 -6.18
CA LEU A 67 0.89 2.97 -5.89
C LEU A 67 -0.01 2.65 -7.08
N GLY A 68 0.42 3.01 -8.30
CA GLY A 68 -0.30 2.68 -9.53
C GLY A 68 -0.52 1.16 -9.68
N GLU A 69 0.55 0.38 -9.50
CA GLU A 69 0.45 -1.08 -9.57
C GLU A 69 -0.39 -1.68 -8.43
N VAL A 70 -0.25 -1.16 -7.21
CA VAL A 70 -1.09 -1.57 -6.08
C VAL A 70 -2.57 -1.31 -6.37
N ILE A 71 -2.93 -0.18 -6.99
CA ILE A 71 -4.32 0.12 -7.37
C ILE A 71 -4.85 -0.95 -8.34
N LEU A 72 -4.05 -1.37 -9.33
CA LEU A 72 -4.45 -2.45 -10.25
C LEU A 72 -4.67 -3.79 -9.52
N ILE A 73 -3.84 -4.10 -8.52
CA ILE A 73 -4.04 -5.27 -7.66
C ILE A 73 -5.34 -5.14 -6.87
N VAL A 74 -5.64 -3.95 -6.33
CA VAL A 74 -6.87 -3.70 -5.58
C VAL A 74 -8.09 -3.89 -6.48
N TYR A 75 -8.09 -3.35 -7.70
CA TYR A 75 -9.18 -3.57 -8.67
C TYR A 75 -9.46 -5.07 -8.90
N LYS A 76 -8.42 -5.86 -9.17
CA LYS A 76 -8.57 -7.31 -9.32
C LYS A 76 -9.10 -8.00 -8.06
N LYS A 77 -8.76 -7.47 -6.88
CA LYS A 77 -9.23 -8.02 -5.60
C LYS A 77 -10.67 -7.65 -5.25
N ILE A 78 -11.18 -6.53 -5.76
CA ILE A 78 -12.60 -6.19 -5.64
C ILE A 78 -13.42 -7.25 -6.39
N GLU A 79 -13.01 -7.62 -7.60
CA GLU A 79 -13.69 -8.62 -8.42
C GLU A 79 -13.74 -10.01 -7.76
N SER A 80 -12.68 -10.39 -7.04
CA SER A 80 -12.60 -11.70 -6.37
C SER A 80 -13.00 -11.70 -4.89
N TYR A 81 -13.59 -10.59 -4.39
CA TYR A 81 -13.92 -10.48 -2.97
C TYR A 81 -15.18 -11.28 -2.62
N ASP A 82 -15.11 -12.12 -1.59
CA ASP A 82 -16.27 -12.89 -1.14
C ASP A 82 -17.10 -12.09 -0.12
N LEU A 83 -18.20 -11.50 -0.61
CA LEU A 83 -19.18 -10.79 0.22
C LEU A 83 -19.97 -11.72 1.15
N ASN A 84 -20.00 -13.01 0.85
CA ASN A 84 -20.77 -14.02 1.58
C ASN A 84 -19.86 -14.89 2.47
N TYR A 85 -18.65 -14.42 2.78
CA TYR A 85 -17.71 -15.15 3.60
C TYR A 85 -18.34 -15.54 4.94
N ARG A 86 -18.22 -16.82 5.27
CA ARG A 86 -18.71 -17.41 6.52
C ARG A 86 -17.56 -17.97 7.33
N ASP A 87 -17.72 -17.94 8.64
CA ASP A 87 -16.79 -18.62 9.55
C ASP A 87 -16.95 -20.15 9.47
N LYS A 88 -16.13 -20.87 10.24
CA LYS A 88 -16.16 -22.35 10.29
C LYS A 88 -17.48 -22.89 10.83
N GLN A 89 -18.25 -22.07 11.53
CA GLN A 89 -19.55 -22.40 12.11
C GLN A 89 -20.71 -22.04 11.17
N GLY A 90 -20.42 -21.46 9.99
CA GLY A 90 -21.42 -21.05 9.01
C GLY A 90 -22.05 -19.68 9.28
N ASN A 91 -21.58 -18.91 10.27
CA ASN A 91 -22.10 -17.56 10.52
C ASN A 91 -21.49 -16.56 9.54
N PRO A 92 -22.25 -15.53 9.09
CA PRO A 92 -21.70 -14.45 8.29
C PRO A 92 -20.53 -13.77 9.02
N HIS A 93 -19.39 -13.63 8.32
CA HIS A 93 -18.19 -13.03 8.88
C HIS A 93 -17.63 -11.96 7.94
N PRO A 94 -18.32 -10.81 7.79
CA PRO A 94 -17.87 -9.76 6.88
C PRO A 94 -16.52 -9.19 7.37
N VAL A 95 -15.48 -9.39 6.58
CA VAL A 95 -14.14 -8.84 6.82
C VAL A 95 -14.06 -7.44 6.19
N LYS A 96 -13.24 -6.53 6.74
CA LYS A 96 -12.94 -5.29 6.00
C LYS A 96 -12.10 -5.60 4.77
N PHE A 97 -12.43 -4.98 3.65
CA PHE A 97 -11.71 -5.21 2.39
C PHE A 97 -10.20 -4.93 2.51
N MET A 98 -9.82 -3.88 3.25
CA MET A 98 -8.41 -3.60 3.55
C MET A 98 -7.70 -4.73 4.33
N SER A 99 -8.41 -5.37 5.26
CA SER A 99 -7.89 -6.52 6.01
C SER A 99 -7.75 -7.77 5.15
N TYR A 100 -8.52 -7.87 4.08
CA TYR A 100 -8.39 -8.94 3.08
C TYR A 100 -7.17 -8.74 2.16
N ILE A 101 -6.90 -7.50 1.72
CA ILE A 101 -5.88 -7.26 0.69
C ILE A 101 -4.48 -6.90 1.20
N TRP A 102 -4.32 -6.44 2.45
CA TRP A 102 -3.04 -5.86 2.89
C TRP A 102 -1.84 -6.79 2.77
N LYS A 103 -1.97 -8.09 3.08
CA LYS A 103 -0.87 -9.05 2.93
C LYS A 103 -0.42 -9.20 1.48
N ARG A 104 -1.38 -9.16 0.53
CA ARG A 104 -1.06 -9.25 -0.90
C ARG A 104 -0.31 -8.00 -1.36
N ILE A 105 -0.73 -6.83 -0.90
CA ILE A 105 -0.06 -5.55 -1.18
C ILE A 105 1.37 -5.57 -0.62
N ASP A 106 1.55 -6.01 0.62
CA ASP A 106 2.88 -6.08 1.23
C ASP A 106 3.83 -6.98 0.45
N GLY A 107 3.38 -8.18 0.12
CA GLY A 107 4.16 -9.13 -0.65
C GLY A 107 4.56 -8.56 -2.00
N PHE A 108 3.62 -7.93 -2.71
CA PHE A 108 3.89 -7.25 -3.97
C PHE A 108 4.97 -6.15 -3.82
N ILE A 109 4.84 -5.25 -2.84
CA ILE A 109 5.82 -4.18 -2.63
C ILE A 109 7.22 -4.76 -2.39
N ILE A 110 7.33 -5.79 -1.55
CA ILE A 110 8.60 -6.44 -1.23
C ILE A 110 9.19 -7.11 -2.49
N ASP A 111 8.37 -7.80 -3.27
CA ASP A 111 8.80 -8.50 -4.47
C ASP A 111 9.27 -7.52 -5.56
N SER A 112 8.54 -6.42 -5.76
CA SER A 112 8.93 -5.34 -6.68
C SER A 112 10.25 -4.72 -6.26
N LEU A 113 10.43 -4.38 -4.98
CA LEU A 113 11.70 -3.84 -4.49
C LEU A 113 12.87 -4.81 -4.68
N LYS A 114 12.66 -6.11 -4.42
CA LYS A 114 13.70 -7.12 -4.65
C LYS A 114 14.09 -7.22 -6.11
N LYS A 115 13.15 -7.05 -7.04
CA LYS A 115 13.42 -7.08 -8.48
C LYS A 115 14.29 -5.88 -8.88
N GLU A 116 13.90 -4.68 -8.48
CA GLU A 116 14.65 -3.45 -8.75
C GLU A 116 16.07 -3.48 -8.15
N MET A 117 16.25 -4.12 -7.00
CA MET A 117 17.56 -4.30 -6.37
C MET A 117 18.41 -5.43 -6.98
N ARG A 118 17.82 -6.31 -7.79
CA ARG A 118 18.51 -7.44 -8.45
C ARG A 118 18.90 -7.13 -9.90
N GLU A 119 18.19 -6.22 -10.55
CA GLU A 119 18.74 -5.58 -11.74
C GLU A 119 20.04 -4.90 -11.32
N PRO A 120 21.14 -5.00 -12.09
CA PRO A 120 22.41 -4.43 -11.68
C PRO A 120 22.26 -2.93 -11.55
N ALA A 121 21.98 -2.49 -10.32
CA ALA A 121 22.11 -1.13 -9.90
C ALA A 121 23.49 -0.68 -10.37
N SER A 122 23.52 0.36 -11.19
CA SER A 122 24.73 1.12 -11.42
C SER A 122 25.46 1.25 -10.08
N TYR A 123 26.72 0.81 -10.03
CA TYR A 123 27.56 0.67 -8.83
C TYR A 123 27.42 1.83 -7.80
N LYS A 124 27.04 3.02 -8.29
CA LYS A 124 26.74 4.23 -7.52
C LYS A 124 25.61 4.09 -6.48
N ASP A 125 24.52 3.39 -6.78
CA ASP A 125 23.36 3.32 -5.87
C ASP A 125 23.66 2.48 -4.61
N ILE A 126 24.51 1.46 -4.74
CA ILE A 126 24.94 0.61 -3.60
C ILE A 126 25.97 1.37 -2.75
N GLU A 127 26.86 2.13 -3.38
CA GLU A 127 27.89 2.92 -2.72
C GLU A 127 27.29 4.09 -1.91
N ASP A 128 26.23 4.72 -2.43
CA ASP A 128 25.48 5.76 -1.72
C ASP A 128 24.75 5.22 -0.48
N VAL A 129 24.15 4.02 -0.57
CA VAL A 129 23.53 3.35 0.57
C VAL A 129 24.58 2.93 1.61
N ALA A 130 25.73 2.40 1.17
CA ALA A 130 26.82 2.02 2.06
C ALA A 130 27.43 3.24 2.79
N GLN A 131 27.65 4.35 2.08
CA GLN A 131 28.14 5.61 2.66
C GLN A 131 27.11 6.24 3.61
N MET A 132 25.82 6.14 3.31
CA MET A 132 24.76 6.63 4.19
C MET A 132 24.72 5.84 5.50
N CYS A 133 24.76 4.49 5.45
CA CYS A 133 24.83 3.62 6.62
C CYS A 133 26.10 3.88 7.46
N ALA A 134 27.23 4.16 6.82
CA ALA A 134 28.48 4.50 7.49
C ALA A 134 28.43 5.86 8.21
N LYS A 135 27.78 6.88 7.61
CA LYS A 135 27.59 8.21 8.24
C LYS A 135 26.69 8.12 9.47
N THR A 136 25.54 7.45 9.37
CA THR A 136 24.61 7.29 10.49
C THR A 136 25.26 6.56 11.67
N THR A 137 26.12 5.57 11.39
CA THR A 137 26.84 4.82 12.44
C THR A 137 27.92 5.68 13.14
N LYS A 138 28.59 6.57 12.40
CA LYS A 138 29.54 7.54 12.98
C LYS A 138 28.84 8.57 13.85
N ASP A 139 27.69 9.08 13.43
CA ASP A 139 26.93 10.09 14.17
C ASP A 139 26.37 9.51 15.49
N ILE A 140 25.84 8.29 15.47
CA ILE A 140 25.41 7.58 16.69
C ILE A 140 26.57 7.36 17.67
N ARG A 141 27.77 7.02 17.18
CA ARG A 141 28.97 6.85 18.03
C ARG A 141 29.50 8.17 18.58
N LYS A 142 29.29 9.30 17.90
CA LYS A 142 29.70 10.62 18.35
C LYS A 142 28.77 11.17 19.45
N VAL A 143 27.47 10.88 19.34
CA VAL A 143 26.46 11.26 20.35
C VAL A 143 26.58 10.44 21.65
N ARG A 144 27.05 9.19 21.58
CA ARG A 144 27.28 8.31 22.76
C ARG A 144 28.61 8.57 23.51
N LYS A 145 29.41 9.55 23.08
CA LYS A 145 30.70 9.92 23.71
C LYS A 145 30.61 11.22 24.54
N ILE A 146 29.44 11.50 25.12
CA ILE A 146 29.25 12.55 26.14
C ILE A 146 28.84 11.87 27.44
#